data_AF-A0A8D8IRT7-F1
#
_entry.id   AF-A0A8D8IRT7-F1
#
_cell.length_a   1.000
_cell.length_b   1.000
_cell.length_c   1.000
_cell.angle_alpha   90.00
_cell.angle_beta   90.00
_cell.angle_gamma   90.00
#
_symmetry.space_group_name_H-M   'P 1'
#
loop_
_entity.id
_entity.type
_entity.pdbx_description
1 polymer ?
#
loop_
_entity_poly.entity_id
_entity_poly.type
_entity_poly.pdbx_seq_one_letter_code
_entity_poly.pdbx_strand_id
1 'polypeptide(L)'
;RQLSSRLLPRAFTNLSPATFGGLHLRHPIPHPADFTYRFRTTSTFPAMSTATEPKRFKEDGEIVIGTHDGVFHCDEVLACFMLQQLPKYERATVRRTRDLKVLDQCDIVVDVGAVFDPDTNRYDHHQASFQETLNSLRPEVKVKREIRLSSAGLIYTYFGEEVIRKVLERNSIANPEEELVRGVYRKLYDTLIAELDGIDNGVPMFEGEPKYTINTHLSARVSHFNPAWN
;
A
#
# COMPACT_ATOMS: atom_id res chain seq x y z
N ARG A 1 -12.11 54.55 37.16
CA ARG A 1 -11.21 55.69 37.44
C ARG A 1 -9.94 55.14 38.07
N GLN A 2 -8.78 55.47 37.46
CA GLN A 2 -7.38 55.35 37.91
C GLN A 2 -6.84 53.91 38.16
N LEU A 3 -5.92 53.32 37.39
CA LEU A 3 -4.55 53.69 36.92
C LEU A 3 -3.55 54.00 38.05
N SER A 4 -2.55 53.13 38.20
CA SER A 4 -1.13 53.44 38.42
C SER A 4 -0.33 52.13 38.32
N SER A 5 0.40 51.81 37.25
CA SER A 5 1.62 52.42 36.68
C SER A 5 2.90 52.16 37.48
N ARG A 6 3.98 51.94 36.69
CA ARG A 6 5.43 51.87 36.97
C ARG A 6 6.03 50.47 36.80
N LEU A 7 7.13 50.25 36.07
CA LEU A 7 7.93 51.05 35.12
C LEU A 7 8.93 50.06 34.50
N LEU A 8 9.10 50.07 33.17
CA LEU A 8 10.28 49.54 32.47
C LEU A 8 11.41 50.60 32.52
N PRO A 9 12.67 50.18 32.35
CA PRO A 9 13.40 50.51 31.10
C PRO A 9 14.13 49.28 30.51
N ARG A 10 14.05 48.99 29.19
CA ARG A 10 14.90 49.46 28.07
C ARG A 10 16.42 49.37 28.37
N ALA A 11 17.33 48.92 27.51
CA ALA A 11 17.36 48.25 26.21
C ALA A 11 18.85 48.08 25.83
N PHE A 12 19.11 47.39 24.71
CA PHE A 12 20.31 47.44 23.85
C PHE A 12 21.40 46.35 23.95
N THR A 13 21.28 45.40 23.01
CA THR A 13 22.26 44.99 21.98
C THR A 13 23.67 44.56 22.40
N ASN A 14 24.03 43.31 22.08
CA ASN A 14 24.95 43.02 20.98
C ASN A 14 25.09 41.49 20.76
N LEU A 15 24.82 41.06 19.54
CA LEU A 15 25.15 39.73 19.00
C LEU A 15 26.56 39.77 18.40
N SER A 16 27.33 38.70 18.60
CA SER A 16 28.44 38.30 17.73
C SER A 16 28.50 36.76 17.66
N PRO A 17 28.82 36.16 16.50
CA PRO A 17 28.48 34.78 16.20
C PRO A 17 29.58 33.79 16.62
N ALA A 18 29.18 32.68 17.22
CA ALA A 18 30.06 31.54 17.44
C ALA A 18 30.17 30.70 16.16
N THR A 19 31.39 30.59 15.65
CA THR A 19 31.82 29.83 14.48
C THR A 19 31.68 28.32 14.77
N PHE A 20 30.73 27.64 14.14
CA PHE A 20 30.69 26.17 14.10
C PHE A 20 31.44 25.67 12.86
N GLY A 21 32.52 24.91 13.09
CA GLY A 21 33.29 24.24 12.05
C GLY A 21 32.47 23.14 11.39
N GLY A 22 32.20 23.30 10.09
CA GLY A 22 31.48 22.34 9.28
C GLY A 22 32.40 21.30 8.63
N LEU A 23 32.02 20.04 8.72
CA LEU A 23 32.28 19.04 7.68
C LEU A 23 30.92 18.71 7.03
N HIS A 24 30.60 19.37 5.92
CA HIS A 24 29.42 19.07 5.11
C HIS A 24 29.81 18.05 4.03
N LEU A 25 29.58 16.76 4.29
CA LEU A 25 29.45 15.77 3.22
C LEU A 25 28.09 15.99 2.57
N ARG A 26 28.06 16.78 1.49
CA ARG A 26 26.89 16.91 0.62
C ARG A 26 26.80 15.68 -0.27
N HIS A 27 26.02 14.68 0.14
CA HIS A 27 25.46 13.74 -0.83
C HIS A 27 24.29 14.42 -1.56
N PRO A 28 24.24 14.39 -2.90
CA PRO A 28 23.11 14.95 -3.63
C PRO A 28 21.85 14.14 -3.31
N ILE A 29 20.81 14.86 -2.87
CA ILE A 29 19.44 14.34 -2.80
C ILE A 29 19.00 14.12 -4.26
N PRO A 30 18.65 12.90 -4.68
CA PRO A 30 18.21 12.67 -6.05
C PRO A 30 16.91 13.44 -6.32
N HIS A 31 16.86 14.06 -7.50
CA HIS A 31 15.74 14.86 -7.97
C HIS A 31 14.53 13.96 -8.27
N PRO A 32 13.28 14.38 -8.00
CA PRO A 32 12.07 13.57 -8.23
C PRO A 32 11.73 13.30 -9.71
N ALA A 33 12.67 13.50 -10.64
CA ALA A 33 12.46 13.30 -12.07
C ALA A 33 12.91 11.92 -12.58
N ASP A 34 13.55 11.09 -11.76
CA ASP A 34 14.06 9.77 -12.18
C ASP A 34 13.03 8.63 -12.10
N PHE A 35 11.77 8.94 -11.72
CA PHE A 35 10.67 7.97 -11.71
C PHE A 35 9.58 8.41 -12.70
N THR A 36 9.83 8.22 -14.01
CA THR A 36 8.78 8.37 -15.01
C THR A 36 7.94 7.10 -15.06
N TYR A 37 6.92 7.01 -14.21
CA TYR A 37 5.88 6.00 -14.35
C TYR A 37 5.02 6.36 -15.56
N ARG A 38 5.27 5.72 -16.71
CA ARG A 38 4.45 5.89 -17.92
C ARG A 38 3.14 5.12 -17.74
N PHE A 39 2.11 5.78 -17.19
CA PHE A 39 0.73 5.31 -17.37
C PHE A 39 0.34 5.48 -18.83
N ARG A 40 0.21 4.36 -19.56
CA ARG A 40 -0.29 4.36 -20.93
C ARG A 40 -1.76 3.93 -20.90
N THR A 41 -2.66 4.90 -20.79
CA THR A 41 -4.10 4.67 -20.98
C THR A 41 -4.44 4.78 -22.46
N THR A 42 -4.68 3.66 -23.14
CA THR A 42 -5.24 3.66 -24.49
C THR A 42 -6.74 3.40 -24.40
N SER A 43 -7.54 4.43 -24.67
CA SER A 43 -8.98 4.31 -24.90
C SER A 43 -9.24 4.52 -26.38
N THR A 44 -9.57 3.46 -27.10
CA THR A 44 -10.23 3.51 -28.40
C THR A 44 -11.21 2.35 -28.51
N PHE A 45 -12.48 2.67 -28.78
CA PHE A 45 -13.55 1.70 -29.03
C PHE A 45 -13.75 1.52 -30.54
N PRO A 46 -13.76 0.28 -31.06
CA PRO A 46 -14.45 -0.04 -32.29
C PRO A 46 -15.67 -0.95 -32.08
N ALA A 47 -16.59 -0.86 -33.04
CA ALA A 47 -17.95 -1.40 -33.05
C ALA A 47 -18.06 -2.94 -33.10
N MET A 48 -19.26 -3.43 -32.76
CA MET A 48 -19.66 -4.84 -32.66
C MET A 48 -19.40 -5.67 -33.93
N SER A 49 -18.84 -6.87 -33.73
CA SER A 49 -18.89 -7.99 -34.67
C SER A 49 -18.88 -9.33 -33.92
N THR A 50 -19.53 -10.31 -34.53
CA THR A 50 -19.93 -11.66 -34.10
C THR A 50 -18.92 -12.47 -33.28
N ALA A 51 -19.46 -13.39 -32.46
CA ALA A 51 -18.78 -14.36 -31.61
C ALA A 51 -17.45 -14.86 -32.21
N THR A 52 -16.39 -14.22 -31.75
CA THR A 52 -15.00 -14.60 -31.94
C THR A 52 -14.53 -15.03 -30.57
N GLU A 53 -13.72 -16.11 -30.49
CA GLU A 53 -13.05 -16.47 -29.25
C GLU A 53 -12.42 -15.21 -28.63
N PRO A 54 -12.54 -15.02 -27.30
CA PRO A 54 -12.11 -13.78 -26.68
C PRO A 54 -10.66 -13.54 -27.06
N LYS A 55 -10.42 -12.48 -27.83
CA LYS A 55 -9.05 -12.05 -28.17
C LYS A 55 -8.29 -11.96 -26.87
N ARG A 56 -7.21 -12.75 -26.77
CA ARG A 56 -6.28 -12.71 -25.66
C ARG A 56 -5.84 -11.26 -25.48
N PHE A 57 -6.09 -10.69 -24.29
CA PHE A 57 -5.87 -9.25 -24.09
C PHE A 57 -4.42 -8.92 -23.72
N LYS A 58 -3.63 -9.93 -23.35
CA LYS A 58 -2.23 -9.79 -22.95
C LYS A 58 -1.30 -10.41 -23.98
N GLU A 59 -0.15 -9.78 -24.20
CA GLU A 59 0.91 -10.32 -25.04
C GLU A 59 1.59 -11.51 -24.35
N ASP A 60 2.22 -12.39 -25.13
CA ASP A 60 2.98 -13.51 -24.57
C ASP A 60 4.16 -13.00 -23.74
N GLY A 61 4.22 -13.43 -22.48
CA GLY A 61 5.25 -13.02 -21.52
C GLY A 61 4.93 -11.76 -20.71
N GLU A 62 3.82 -11.07 -20.99
CA GLU A 62 3.34 -9.98 -20.13
C GLU A 62 2.71 -10.53 -18.84
N ILE A 63 3.20 -10.07 -17.70
CA ILE A 63 2.61 -10.37 -16.38
C ILE A 63 1.57 -9.29 -16.04
N VAL A 64 0.37 -9.71 -15.66
CA VAL A 64 -0.75 -8.83 -15.37
C VAL A 64 -1.30 -9.06 -13.97
N ILE A 65 -1.43 -7.97 -13.20
CA ILE A 65 -2.14 -7.93 -11.91
C ILE A 65 -3.56 -7.40 -12.19
N GLY A 66 -4.57 -8.23 -11.95
CA GLY A 66 -5.98 -7.83 -12.04
C GLY A 66 -6.50 -7.25 -10.73
N THR A 67 -7.24 -6.14 -10.79
CA THR A 67 -7.95 -5.56 -9.64
C THR A 67 -9.23 -4.84 -10.09
N HIS A 68 -10.06 -4.36 -9.18
CA HIS A 68 -11.33 -3.71 -9.51
C HIS A 68 -11.13 -2.33 -10.18
N ASP A 69 -12.16 -1.87 -10.88
CA ASP A 69 -12.24 -0.57 -11.59
C ASP A 69 -13.04 0.49 -10.82
N GLY A 70 -13.16 0.33 -9.50
CA GLY A 70 -13.85 1.30 -8.63
C GLY A 70 -13.00 2.51 -8.26
N VAL A 71 -13.36 3.16 -7.16
CA VAL A 71 -12.47 4.10 -6.47
C VAL A 71 -11.22 3.36 -5.99
N PHE A 72 -10.11 4.06 -5.82
CA PHE A 72 -8.94 3.51 -5.15
C PHE A 72 -9.25 3.33 -3.67
N HIS A 73 -9.17 2.08 -3.21
CA HIS A 73 -8.96 1.77 -1.82
C HIS A 73 -7.45 1.73 -1.54
N CYS A 74 -7.06 1.51 -0.30
CA CYS A 74 -5.64 1.50 0.04
C CYS A 74 -5.05 0.10 -0.04
N ASP A 75 -5.88 -0.91 0.18
CA ASP A 75 -5.44 -2.27 0.35
C ASP A 75 -5.08 -2.89 -1.01
N GLU A 76 -5.89 -2.70 -2.06
CA GLU A 76 -5.58 -3.16 -3.42
C GLU A 76 -4.39 -2.38 -4.01
N VAL A 77 -4.28 -1.08 -3.71
CA VAL A 77 -3.12 -0.27 -4.11
C VAL A 77 -1.84 -0.78 -3.44
N LEU A 78 -1.87 -1.05 -2.13
CA LEU A 78 -0.72 -1.58 -1.43
C LEU A 78 -0.39 -3.01 -1.87
N ALA A 79 -1.40 -3.85 -2.13
CA ALA A 79 -1.24 -5.19 -2.69
C ALA A 79 -0.47 -5.16 -4.01
N CYS A 80 -0.88 -4.30 -4.95
CA CYS A 80 -0.18 -4.09 -6.22
C CYS A 80 1.27 -3.63 -6.01
N PHE A 81 1.48 -2.65 -5.12
CA PHE A 81 2.82 -2.15 -4.80
C PHE A 81 3.73 -3.25 -4.23
N MET A 82 3.24 -4.05 -3.29
CA MET A 82 3.99 -5.14 -2.67
C MET A 82 4.41 -6.18 -3.71
N LEU A 83 3.47 -6.61 -4.56
CA LEU A 83 3.78 -7.54 -5.66
C LEU A 83 4.88 -7.00 -6.56
N GLN A 84 4.81 -5.73 -6.95
CA GLN A 84 5.83 -5.07 -7.80
C GLN A 84 7.22 -4.94 -7.15
N GLN A 85 7.37 -5.27 -5.86
CA GLN A 85 8.70 -5.39 -5.26
C GLN A 85 9.39 -6.72 -5.59
N LEU A 86 8.65 -7.70 -6.10
CA LEU A 86 9.15 -9.02 -6.44
C LEU A 86 9.60 -9.09 -7.90
N PRO A 87 10.68 -9.83 -8.22
CA PRO A 87 11.19 -9.93 -9.59
C PRO A 87 10.15 -10.38 -10.63
N LYS A 88 9.25 -11.31 -10.25
CA LYS A 88 8.18 -11.82 -11.14
C LYS A 88 7.21 -10.71 -11.58
N TYR A 89 6.89 -9.78 -10.69
CA TYR A 89 5.86 -8.76 -10.94
C TYR A 89 6.42 -7.34 -11.07
N GLU A 90 7.74 -7.15 -11.03
CA GLU A 90 8.41 -5.84 -11.05
C GLU A 90 7.95 -4.95 -12.21
N ARG A 91 7.66 -5.57 -13.36
CA ARG A 91 7.18 -4.89 -14.58
C ARG A 91 5.74 -5.24 -14.92
N ALA A 92 4.99 -5.80 -13.98
CA ALA A 92 3.63 -6.24 -14.24
C ALA A 92 2.71 -5.04 -14.52
N THR A 93 1.86 -5.19 -15.53
CA THR A 93 0.80 -4.23 -15.85
C THR A 93 -0.36 -4.43 -14.87
N VAL A 94 -0.89 -3.33 -14.34
CA VAL A 94 -2.11 -3.37 -13.51
C VAL A 94 -3.33 -3.20 -14.41
N ARG A 95 -4.21 -4.20 -14.43
CA ARG A 95 -5.49 -4.18 -15.14
C ARG A 95 -6.63 -3.98 -14.15
N ARG A 96 -7.30 -2.83 -14.27
CA ARG A 96 -8.50 -2.49 -13.49
C ARG A 96 -9.76 -2.90 -14.26
N THR A 97 -10.53 -3.85 -13.74
CA THR A 97 -11.78 -4.34 -14.34
C THR A 97 -12.56 -5.21 -13.35
N ARG A 98 -13.86 -5.36 -13.56
CA ARG A 98 -14.70 -6.39 -12.92
C ARG A 98 -15.16 -7.50 -13.87
N ASP A 99 -14.71 -7.49 -15.13
CA ASP A 99 -15.03 -8.56 -16.08
C ASP A 99 -14.26 -9.83 -15.74
N LEU A 100 -14.97 -10.84 -15.24
CA LEU A 100 -14.40 -12.14 -14.87
C LEU A 100 -13.60 -12.78 -16.01
N LYS A 101 -14.03 -12.63 -17.27
CA LYS A 101 -13.30 -13.19 -18.43
C LYS A 101 -11.96 -12.53 -18.67
N VAL A 102 -11.80 -11.27 -18.24
CA VAL A 102 -10.53 -10.55 -18.27
C VAL A 102 -9.69 -10.93 -17.05
N LEU A 103 -10.31 -11.02 -15.86
CA LEU A 103 -9.62 -11.45 -14.65
C LEU A 103 -9.04 -12.87 -14.77
N ASP A 104 -9.74 -13.77 -15.46
CA ASP A 104 -9.31 -15.16 -15.69
C ASP A 104 -7.98 -15.28 -16.45
N GLN A 105 -7.62 -14.28 -17.26
CA GLN A 105 -6.35 -14.29 -17.99
C GLN A 105 -5.23 -13.51 -17.25
N CYS A 106 -5.53 -12.88 -16.11
CA CYS A 106 -4.52 -12.24 -15.26
C CYS A 106 -3.69 -13.28 -14.50
N ASP A 107 -2.41 -12.97 -14.26
CA ASP A 107 -1.46 -13.87 -13.60
C ASP A 107 -1.67 -13.91 -12.08
N ILE A 108 -2.24 -12.84 -11.53
CA ILE A 108 -2.67 -12.71 -10.15
C ILE A 108 -3.84 -11.72 -10.10
N VAL A 109 -4.82 -11.97 -9.25
CA VAL A 109 -5.98 -11.10 -9.07
C VAL A 109 -6.12 -10.72 -7.60
N VAL A 110 -6.34 -9.44 -7.33
CA VAL A 110 -6.39 -8.84 -5.99
C VAL A 110 -7.63 -7.97 -5.86
N ASP A 111 -8.34 -8.09 -4.75
CA ASP A 111 -9.49 -7.25 -4.37
C ASP A 111 -10.69 -7.27 -5.34
N VAL A 112 -10.79 -8.33 -6.15
CA VAL A 112 -11.88 -8.50 -7.10
C VAL A 112 -12.06 -9.96 -7.49
N GLY A 113 -13.29 -10.31 -7.90
CA GLY A 113 -13.64 -11.61 -8.44
C GLY A 113 -14.35 -12.54 -7.45
N ALA A 114 -14.48 -12.14 -6.19
CA ALA A 114 -15.08 -12.88 -5.09
C ALA A 114 -14.48 -14.28 -4.90
N VAL A 115 -13.17 -14.43 -5.12
CA VAL A 115 -12.42 -15.69 -4.92
C VAL A 115 -11.15 -15.47 -4.10
N PHE A 116 -11.01 -16.26 -3.04
CA PHE A 116 -9.75 -16.46 -2.33
C PHE A 116 -9.26 -17.87 -2.61
N ASP A 117 -8.19 -17.97 -3.37
CA ASP A 117 -7.52 -19.22 -3.73
C ASP A 117 -6.04 -18.92 -4.03
N PRO A 118 -5.14 -19.17 -3.05
CA PRO A 118 -3.71 -18.97 -3.22
C PRO A 118 -3.09 -19.84 -4.33
N ASP A 119 -3.64 -21.03 -4.59
CA ASP A 119 -3.10 -21.96 -5.59
C ASP A 119 -3.30 -21.41 -7.01
N THR A 120 -4.37 -20.63 -7.22
CA THR A 120 -4.66 -19.95 -8.50
C THR A 120 -4.37 -18.45 -8.48
N ASN A 121 -3.65 -17.96 -7.46
CA ASN A 121 -3.31 -16.54 -7.26
C ASN A 121 -4.54 -15.61 -7.29
N ARG A 122 -5.58 -15.97 -6.53
CA ARG A 122 -6.79 -15.16 -6.33
C ARG A 122 -6.85 -14.69 -4.87
N TYR A 123 -6.79 -13.38 -4.66
CA TYR A 123 -6.68 -12.76 -3.34
C TYR A 123 -7.74 -11.67 -3.16
N ASP A 124 -8.99 -12.11 -3.19
CA ASP A 124 -10.15 -11.29 -2.84
C ASP A 124 -10.74 -11.73 -1.49
N HIS A 125 -11.21 -10.79 -0.70
CA HIS A 125 -11.76 -10.96 0.65
C HIS A 125 -13.26 -10.64 0.76
N HIS A 126 -13.89 -10.20 -0.34
CA HIS A 126 -15.28 -9.72 -0.37
C HIS A 126 -16.35 -10.82 -0.20
N GLN A 127 -15.99 -12.09 -0.06
CA GLN A 127 -16.95 -13.18 0.12
C GLN A 127 -17.56 -13.10 1.52
N ALA A 128 -18.88 -13.28 1.62
CA ALA A 128 -19.56 -13.31 2.91
C ALA A 128 -19.00 -14.39 3.85
N SER A 129 -18.52 -15.51 3.28
CA SER A 129 -17.91 -16.62 4.00
C SER A 129 -16.45 -16.39 4.39
N PHE A 130 -15.79 -15.37 3.84
CA PHE A 130 -14.38 -15.12 4.14
C PHE A 130 -14.24 -14.50 5.54
N GLN A 131 -13.51 -15.20 6.40
CA GLN A 131 -13.30 -14.85 7.82
C GLN A 131 -11.85 -15.06 8.27
N GLU A 132 -10.93 -15.24 7.32
CA GLU A 132 -9.54 -15.57 7.63
C GLU A 132 -8.79 -14.36 8.22
N THR A 133 -7.96 -14.63 9.23
CA THR A 133 -7.02 -13.68 9.84
C THR A 133 -5.58 -14.15 9.60
N LEU A 134 -4.58 -13.34 9.93
CA LEU A 134 -3.20 -13.80 9.83
C LEU A 134 -2.94 -15.00 10.77
N ASN A 135 -3.57 -15.04 11.94
CA ASN A 135 -3.41 -16.15 12.88
C ASN A 135 -4.09 -17.44 12.40
N SER A 136 -5.16 -17.37 11.59
CA SER A 136 -5.78 -18.57 11.00
C SER A 136 -4.95 -19.13 9.85
N LEU A 137 -4.43 -18.27 8.97
CA LEU A 137 -3.64 -18.69 7.80
C LEU A 137 -2.18 -18.99 8.13
N ARG A 138 -1.59 -18.30 9.12
CA ARG A 138 -0.19 -18.43 9.54
C ARG A 138 -0.05 -18.48 11.08
N PRO A 139 -0.58 -19.52 11.74
CA PRO A 139 -0.57 -19.65 13.20
C PRO A 139 0.85 -19.67 13.81
N GLU A 140 1.88 -19.99 13.03
CA GLU A 140 3.27 -19.99 13.43
C GLU A 140 3.89 -18.59 13.57
N VAL A 141 3.30 -17.56 12.96
CA VAL A 141 3.79 -16.17 13.10
C VAL A 141 3.48 -15.63 14.48
N LYS A 142 2.27 -15.94 15.01
CA LYS A 142 1.73 -15.50 16.30
C LYS A 142 1.67 -13.98 16.44
N VAL A 143 0.62 -13.37 15.92
CA VAL A 143 0.35 -11.94 16.05
C VAL A 143 -0.74 -11.68 17.09
N LYS A 144 -0.80 -10.46 17.62
CA LYS A 144 -1.79 -10.08 18.64
C LYS A 144 -3.15 -9.71 18.05
N ARG A 145 -3.19 -9.28 16.79
CA ARG A 145 -4.39 -8.77 16.15
C ARG A 145 -5.18 -9.92 15.56
N GLU A 146 -6.47 -9.96 15.86
CA GLU A 146 -7.45 -10.81 15.20
C GLU A 146 -8.32 -9.94 14.32
N ILE A 147 -7.79 -9.60 13.14
CA ILE A 147 -8.47 -8.77 12.15
C ILE A 147 -8.57 -9.60 10.88
N ARG A 148 -9.78 -9.64 10.31
CA ARG A 148 -10.03 -10.27 9.01
C ARG A 148 -9.15 -9.59 7.96
N LEU A 149 -8.48 -10.37 7.13
CA LEU A 149 -7.58 -9.80 6.12
C LEU A 149 -8.35 -9.07 5.02
N SER A 150 -7.83 -7.94 4.53
CA SER A 150 -8.21 -7.37 3.24
C SER A 150 -7.24 -7.84 2.15
N SER A 151 -7.31 -7.27 0.95
CA SER A 151 -6.42 -7.70 -0.14
C SER A 151 -4.94 -7.45 0.18
N ALA A 152 -4.62 -6.33 0.84
CA ALA A 152 -3.26 -6.07 1.34
C ALA A 152 -2.82 -7.14 2.35
N GLY A 153 -3.66 -7.47 3.33
CA GLY A 153 -3.38 -8.52 4.31
C GLY A 153 -3.14 -9.88 3.67
N LEU A 154 -3.93 -10.24 2.66
CA LEU A 154 -3.75 -11.47 1.89
C LEU A 154 -2.41 -11.50 1.14
N ILE A 155 -2.09 -10.47 0.35
CA ILE A 155 -0.78 -10.42 -0.34
C ILE A 155 0.37 -10.42 0.67
N TYR A 156 0.23 -9.70 1.78
CA TYR A 156 1.25 -9.69 2.83
C TYR A 156 1.42 -11.08 3.49
N THR A 157 0.33 -11.83 3.66
CA THR A 157 0.36 -13.18 4.23
C THR A 157 1.22 -14.14 3.39
N TYR A 158 1.05 -14.11 2.07
CA TYR A 158 1.72 -15.06 1.16
C TYR A 158 3.06 -14.57 0.60
N PHE A 159 3.25 -13.25 0.47
CA PHE A 159 4.41 -12.66 -0.19
C PHE A 159 5.24 -11.73 0.71
N GLY A 160 4.74 -11.35 1.90
CA GLY A 160 5.32 -10.26 2.68
C GLY A 160 6.77 -10.47 3.12
N GLU A 161 7.17 -11.69 3.47
CA GLU A 161 8.57 -11.98 3.84
C GLU A 161 9.52 -11.83 2.63
N GLU A 162 9.11 -12.28 1.44
CA GLU A 162 9.88 -12.10 0.21
C GLU A 162 9.96 -10.61 -0.19
N VAL A 163 8.85 -9.88 -0.07
CA VAL A 163 8.80 -8.43 -0.31
C VAL A 163 9.78 -7.71 0.61
N ILE A 164 9.74 -8.01 1.92
CA ILE A 164 10.66 -7.43 2.90
C ILE A 164 12.10 -7.72 2.52
N ARG A 165 12.42 -8.97 2.16
CA ARG A 165 13.77 -9.36 1.74
C ARG A 165 14.25 -8.53 0.55
N LYS A 166 13.42 -8.37 -0.49
CA LYS A 166 13.77 -7.57 -1.68
C LYS A 166 13.94 -6.09 -1.36
N VAL A 167 13.10 -5.54 -0.48
CA VAL A 167 13.23 -4.16 -0.01
C VAL A 167 14.53 -3.97 0.78
N LEU A 168 14.88 -4.89 1.69
CA LEU A 168 16.13 -4.83 2.47
C LEU A 168 17.36 -4.91 1.55
N GLU A 169 17.37 -5.84 0.59
CA GLU A 169 18.43 -5.99 -0.41
C GLU A 169 18.65 -4.69 -1.21
N ARG A 170 17.56 -4.05 -1.66
CA ARG A 170 17.60 -2.76 -2.37
C ARG A 170 18.11 -1.60 -1.50
N ASN A 171 18.05 -1.73 -0.18
CA ASN A 171 18.51 -0.74 0.80
C ASN A 171 19.83 -1.14 1.47
N SER A 172 20.71 -1.82 0.72
CA SER A 172 22.08 -2.16 1.14
C SER A 172 22.19 -3.17 2.28
N ILE A 173 21.14 -3.94 2.55
CA ILE A 173 21.17 -5.08 3.48
C ILE A 173 21.14 -6.37 2.66
N ALA A 174 22.32 -6.82 2.24
CA ALA A 174 22.47 -8.03 1.44
C ALA A 174 22.21 -9.28 2.31
N ASN A 175 21.53 -10.28 1.73
CA ASN A 175 21.25 -11.58 2.35
C ASN A 175 20.72 -11.46 3.80
N PRO A 176 19.60 -10.75 4.03
CA PRO A 176 19.10 -10.52 5.38
C PRO A 176 18.76 -11.85 6.06
N GLU A 177 19.20 -11.99 7.31
CA GLU A 177 18.94 -13.16 8.13
C GLU A 177 17.44 -13.39 8.34
N GLU A 178 17.05 -14.65 8.50
CA GLU A 178 15.64 -15.03 8.60
C GLU A 178 14.94 -14.40 9.82
N GLU A 179 15.63 -14.33 10.96
CA GLU A 179 15.07 -13.73 12.17
C GLU A 179 14.85 -12.22 12.02
N LEU A 180 15.72 -11.53 11.26
CA LEU A 180 15.52 -10.11 10.93
C LEU A 180 14.27 -9.94 10.06
N VAL A 181 14.14 -10.73 8.99
CA VAL A 181 12.97 -10.67 8.10
C VAL A 181 11.70 -10.96 8.88
N ARG A 182 11.68 -11.99 9.72
CA ARG A 182 10.54 -12.35 10.56
C ARG A 182 10.20 -11.29 11.61
N GLY A 183 11.20 -10.65 12.21
CA GLY A 183 11.03 -9.54 13.14
C GLY A 183 10.38 -8.33 12.47
N VAL A 184 10.87 -7.94 11.28
CA VAL A 184 10.29 -6.88 10.46
C VAL A 184 8.88 -7.25 10.02
N TYR A 185 8.65 -8.50 9.61
CA TYR A 185 7.34 -8.99 9.19
C TYR A 185 6.29 -8.79 10.28
N ARG A 186 6.56 -9.29 11.49
CA ARG A 186 5.64 -9.11 12.63
C ARG A 186 5.39 -7.65 12.96
N LYS A 187 6.44 -6.82 12.92
CA LYS A 187 6.32 -5.40 13.24
C LYS A 187 5.45 -4.67 12.22
N LEU A 188 5.70 -4.87 10.93
CA LEU A 188 4.93 -4.25 9.85
C LEU A 188 3.50 -4.74 9.82
N TYR A 189 3.25 -6.03 10.12
CA TYR A 189 1.87 -6.50 10.26
C TYR A 189 1.12 -5.71 11.34
N ASP A 190 1.67 -5.64 12.56
CA ASP A 190 1.01 -5.00 13.71
C ASP A 190 0.86 -3.47 13.57
N THR A 191 1.73 -2.80 12.79
CA THR A 191 1.73 -1.33 12.69
C THR A 191 1.25 -0.75 11.37
N LEU A 192 1.12 -1.56 10.32
CA LEU A 192 0.72 -1.08 8.98
C LEU A 192 -0.39 -1.95 8.38
N ILE A 193 -0.14 -3.26 8.23
CA ILE A 193 -1.05 -4.13 7.50
C ILE A 193 -2.38 -4.29 8.26
N ALA A 194 -2.31 -4.57 9.56
CA ALA A 194 -3.50 -4.70 10.40
C ALA A 194 -4.35 -3.41 10.49
N GLU A 195 -3.72 -2.22 10.34
CA GLU A 195 -4.45 -0.95 10.24
C GLU A 195 -5.27 -0.90 8.95
N LEU A 196 -4.66 -1.26 7.82
CA LEU A 196 -5.34 -1.26 6.52
C LEU A 196 -6.42 -2.33 6.44
N ASP A 197 -6.14 -3.55 6.90
CA ASP A 197 -7.12 -4.63 7.02
C ASP A 197 -8.32 -4.18 7.86
N GLY A 198 -8.07 -3.51 8.98
CA GLY A 198 -9.11 -3.01 9.88
C GLY A 198 -9.97 -1.93 9.23
N ILE A 199 -9.34 -0.92 8.61
CA ILE A 199 -10.05 0.17 7.92
C ILE A 199 -10.94 -0.37 6.81
N ASP A 200 -10.38 -1.24 5.97
CA ASP A 200 -11.06 -1.78 4.80
C ASP A 200 -12.25 -2.68 5.17
N ASN A 201 -12.09 -3.50 6.21
CA ASN A 201 -13.16 -4.33 6.75
C ASN A 201 -14.14 -3.58 7.67
N GLY A 202 -13.99 -2.26 7.86
CA GLY A 202 -14.86 -1.46 8.73
C GLY A 202 -14.75 -1.80 10.22
N VAL A 203 -13.61 -2.31 10.66
CA VAL A 203 -13.34 -2.67 12.05
C VAL A 203 -12.96 -1.41 12.84
N PRO A 204 -13.68 -1.08 13.94
CA PRO A 204 -13.31 0.05 14.78
C PRO A 204 -11.99 -0.21 15.51
N MET A 205 -11.20 0.84 15.72
CA MET A 205 -9.90 0.74 16.39
C MET A 205 -10.01 0.29 17.86
N PHE A 206 -11.10 0.62 18.54
CA PHE A 206 -11.43 0.24 19.92
C PHE A 206 -12.93 0.42 20.17
N GLU A 207 -13.43 -0.10 21.30
CA GLU A 207 -14.83 0.05 21.69
C GLU A 207 -15.11 1.44 22.32
N GLY A 208 -16.14 2.13 21.82
CA GLY A 208 -16.58 3.43 22.35
C GLY A 208 -16.21 4.64 21.47
N GLU A 209 -16.45 5.84 21.99
CA GLU A 209 -16.28 7.09 21.25
C GLU A 209 -14.86 7.68 21.38
N PRO A 210 -14.16 7.95 20.26
CA PRO A 210 -12.86 8.61 20.31
C PRO A 210 -12.96 10.08 20.70
N LYS A 211 -11.99 10.55 21.49
CA LYS A 211 -11.83 11.99 21.79
C LYS A 211 -11.46 12.82 20.55
N TYR A 212 -10.85 12.20 19.55
CA TYR A 212 -10.48 12.81 18.27
C TYR A 212 -10.35 11.73 17.19
N THR A 213 -10.54 12.11 15.93
CA THR A 213 -10.42 11.22 14.77
C THR A 213 -9.14 11.51 13.99
N ILE A 214 -8.46 10.47 13.50
CA ILE A 214 -7.32 10.62 12.57
C ILE A 214 -7.86 10.51 11.15
N ASN A 215 -7.78 11.60 10.37
CA ASN A 215 -8.30 11.66 8.99
C ASN A 215 -7.18 11.71 7.93
N THR A 216 -5.92 11.55 8.33
CA THR A 216 -4.74 11.67 7.47
C THR A 216 -3.95 10.37 7.33
N HIS A 217 -4.57 9.23 7.67
CA HIS A 217 -3.98 7.90 7.53
C HIS A 217 -3.73 7.55 6.06
N LEU A 218 -3.01 6.45 5.81
CA LEU A 218 -2.61 6.10 4.45
C LEU A 218 -3.82 5.93 3.52
N SER A 219 -4.88 5.26 3.97
CA SER A 219 -6.09 5.09 3.15
C SER A 219 -6.78 6.41 2.80
N ALA A 220 -6.82 7.37 3.73
CA ALA A 220 -7.31 8.71 3.43
C ALA A 220 -6.43 9.39 2.37
N ARG A 221 -5.10 9.24 2.43
CA ARG A 221 -4.21 9.82 1.40
C ARG A 221 -4.40 9.17 0.04
N VAL A 222 -4.61 7.86 -0.03
CA VAL A 222 -4.92 7.15 -1.29
C VAL A 222 -6.27 7.61 -1.84
N SER A 223 -7.28 7.83 -0.98
CA SER A 223 -8.59 8.27 -1.43
C SER A 223 -8.58 9.65 -2.11
N HIS A 224 -7.57 10.50 -1.86
CA HIS A 224 -7.42 11.80 -2.54
C HIS A 224 -7.05 11.67 -4.03
N PHE A 225 -6.63 10.49 -4.50
CA PHE A 225 -6.41 10.22 -5.92
C PHE A 225 -7.70 9.89 -6.68
N ASN A 226 -8.82 9.73 -5.97
CA ASN A 226 -10.12 9.54 -6.60
C ASN A 226 -10.65 10.87 -7.17
N PRO A 227 -11.47 10.84 -8.24
CA PRO A 227 -12.14 12.03 -8.73
C PRO A 227 -12.92 12.72 -7.61
N ALA A 228 -12.79 14.05 -7.53
CA ALA A 228 -13.68 14.85 -6.71
C ALA A 228 -15.11 14.75 -7.26
N TRP A 229 -16.09 14.84 -6.38
CA TRP A 229 -17.51 14.91 -6.75
C TRP A 229 -17.79 16.26 -7.41
N ASN A 230 -17.50 16.37 -8.70
CA ASN A 230 -17.65 17.59 -9.50
C ASN A 230 -18.42 17.30 -10.79
#